data_AF-A0A844U2A1-F1
#
_entry.id   AF-A0A844U2A1-F1
#
_cell.length_a   1.000
_cell.length_b   1.000
_cell.length_c   1.000
_cell.angle_alpha   90.00
_cell.angle_beta   90.00
_cell.angle_gamma   90.00
#
_symmetry.space_group_name_H-M   'P 1'
#
loop_
_entity.id
_entity.type
_entity.pdbx_description
1 polymer ?
#
loop_
_entity_poly.entity_id
_entity_poly.type
_entity_poly.pdbx_seq_one_letter_code
_entity_poly.pdbx_strand_id
1 'polypeptide(L)' 'MKFTYSKITHDTIKITGIKTNDKNIVIPSTIDSFSVTHIGSGAFEGNNLTEVTIPNSVTHIGSGAFEG' A
#
# COMPACT_ATOMS: atom_id res chain seq x y z
N MET A 1 1.01 6.46 11.88
CA MET A 1 0.47 6.15 10.53
C MET A 1 0.91 4.74 10.14
N LYS A 2 -0.02 3.87 9.70
CA LYS A 2 0.26 2.44 9.43
C LYS A 2 1.04 2.16 8.14
N PHE A 3 0.95 3.06 7.17
CA PHE A 3 1.57 2.91 5.85
C PHE A 3 2.73 3.88 5.67
N THR A 4 3.76 3.47 4.94
CA THR A 4 4.71 4.39 4.32
C THR A 4 4.35 4.60 2.86
N TYR A 5 4.61 5.79 2.34
CA TYR A 5 4.27 6.12 0.97
C TYR A 5 5.25 7.14 0.37
N SER A 6 5.25 7.24 -0.95
CA SER A 6 5.90 8.31 -1.71
C SER A 6 4.96 8.89 -2.77
N LYS A 7 5.13 10.17 -3.10
CA LYS A 7 4.36 10.83 -4.16
C LYS A 7 4.76 10.28 -5.53
N ILE A 8 3.78 10.04 -6.38
CA ILE A 8 3.97 9.78 -7.81
C ILE A 8 3.72 11.07 -8.59
N THR A 9 2.62 11.74 -8.26
CA THR A 9 2.24 13.04 -8.83
C THR A 9 1.90 14.02 -7.71
N HIS A 10 1.36 15.18 -8.07
CA HIS A 10 0.86 16.15 -7.10
C HIS A 10 -0.32 15.61 -6.28
N ASP A 11 -1.14 14.71 -6.85
CA ASP A 11 -2.38 14.22 -6.22
C ASP A 11 -2.37 12.73 -5.90
N THR A 12 -1.34 12.00 -6.31
CA THR A 12 -1.29 10.54 -6.18
C THR A 12 -0.04 10.04 -5.46
N ILE A 13 -0.22 8.96 -4.70
CA ILE A 13 0.84 8.29 -3.95
C ILE A 13 0.92 6.80 -4.25
N LYS A 14 2.10 6.25 -3.94
CA LYS A 14 2.45 4.84 -3.93
C LYS A 14 2.70 4.39 -2.50
N ILE A 15 2.04 3.32 -2.06
CA ILE A 15 2.40 2.64 -0.81
C ILE A 15 3.75 1.96 -1.00
N THR A 16 4.66 2.16 -0.05
CA THR A 16 6.02 1.59 -0.08
C THR A 16 6.29 0.59 1.04
N GLY A 17 5.35 0.42 1.96
CA GLY A 17 5.59 -0.32 3.20
C GLY A 17 4.46 -0.22 4.21
N ILE A 18 4.55 -1.06 5.25
CA ILE A 18 3.75 -0.96 6.48
C ILE A 18 4.63 -0.84 7.72
N LYS A 19 4.05 -0.25 8.76
CA LYS A 19 4.65 -0.06 10.10
C LYS A 19 3.77 -0.67 11.18
N THR A 20 2.99 -1.69 10.84
CA THR A 20 2.08 -2.39 11.76
C THR A 20 2.38 -3.88 11.76
N ASN A 21 2.04 -4.56 12.85
CA ASN A 21 2.10 -6.02 12.99
C ASN A 21 0.71 -6.66 12.81
N ASP A 22 -0.29 -5.89 12.39
CA ASP A 22 -1.62 -6.41 12.08
C ASP A 22 -1.52 -7.46 10.97
N LYS A 23 -2.27 -8.55 11.09
CA LYS A 23 -2.39 -9.56 10.03
C LYS A 23 -3.38 -9.16 8.94
N ASN A 24 -4.34 -8.30 9.29
CA ASN A 24 -5.38 -7.84 8.38
C ASN A 24 -5.25 -6.34 8.21
N ILE A 25 -5.12 -5.89 6.97
CA ILE A 25 -4.99 -4.47 6.64
C ILE A 25 -6.00 -4.04 5.59
N VAL A 26 -6.49 -2.82 5.76
CA VAL A 26 -7.31 -2.12 4.76
C VAL A 26 -6.49 -0.95 4.26
N ILE A 27 -6.13 -0.96 2.98
CA ILE A 27 -5.44 0.16 2.36
C ILE A 27 -6.49 1.25 2.14
N PRO A 28 -6.32 2.47 2.71
CA PRO A 28 -7.25 3.55 2.47
C PRO A 28 -7.15 4.03 1.02
N SER A 29 -8.26 4.51 0.44
CA SER A 29 -8.23 5.12 -0.90
C SER A 29 -7.48 6.45 -0.94
N THR A 30 -7.28 7.09 0.22
CA THR A 30 -6.56 8.37 0.36
C THR A 30 -5.69 8.41 1.60
N ILE A 31 -4.50 9.02 1.50
CA ILE A 31 -3.64 9.35 2.66
C ILE A 31 -3.19 10.80 2.51
N ASP A 32 -3.36 11.61 3.56
CA ASP A 32 -2.99 13.04 3.57
C ASP A 32 -3.54 13.82 2.36
N SER A 33 -4.78 13.50 1.96
CA SER A 33 -5.48 14.04 0.78
C SER A 33 -4.94 13.60 -0.59
N PHE A 34 -3.94 12.71 -0.63
CA PHE A 34 -3.48 12.10 -1.88
C PHE A 34 -4.18 10.77 -2.15
N SER A 35 -4.56 10.53 -3.40
CA SER A 35 -5.16 9.26 -3.84
C SER A 35 -4.13 8.13 -3.84
N VAL A 36 -4.46 7.02 -3.18
CA VAL A 36 -3.66 5.79 -3.23
C VAL A 36 -3.98 5.07 -4.53
N THR A 37 -3.02 5.12 -5.46
CA THR A 37 -3.18 4.55 -6.80
C THR A 37 -2.23 3.40 -7.08
N HIS A 38 -1.16 3.28 -6.28
CA HIS A 38 -0.12 2.29 -6.50
C HIS A 38 0.28 1.59 -5.21
N ILE A 39 0.63 0.32 -5.35
CA ILE A 39 1.36 -0.47 -4.38
C ILE A 39 2.75 -0.74 -4.97
N GLY A 40 3.81 -0.35 -4.27
CA GLY A 40 5.18 -0.47 -4.73
C GLY A 40 5.68 -1.93 -4.80
N SER A 41 6.79 -2.12 -5.52
CA SER A 41 7.51 -3.39 -5.53
C SER A 41 7.93 -3.74 -4.10
N GLY A 42 7.70 -4.99 -3.68
CA GLY A 42 8.03 -5.47 -2.33
C GLY A 42 7.33 -4.72 -1.17
N ALA A 43 6.29 -3.93 -1.43
CA ALA A 43 5.70 -3.05 -0.41
C ALA A 43 5.17 -3.78 0.83
N PHE A 44 4.80 -5.05 0.70
CA PHE A 44 4.39 -5.91 1.80
C PHE A 44 5.18 -7.23 1.81
N GLU A 45 6.35 -7.27 1.17
CA GLU A 45 7.20 -8.46 1.12
C GLU A 45 7.58 -8.95 2.52
N GLY A 46 7.50 -10.26 2.74
CA GLY A 46 7.88 -10.93 4.00
C GLY A 46 7.00 -10.58 5.20
N ASN A 47 5.81 -9.99 4.98
CA ASN A 47 4.88 -9.68 6.07
C ASN A 47 3.95 -10.87 6.38
N ASN A 48 3.54 -10.99 7.64
CA ASN A 48 2.60 -12.02 8.10
C ASN A 48 1.13 -11.66 7.85
N LEU A 49 0.84 -11.01 6.73
CA LEU A 49 -0.51 -10.58 6.37
C LEU A 49 -1.35 -11.80 5.94
N THR A 50 -2.53 -11.94 6.51
CA THR A 50 -3.53 -12.94 6.12
C THR A 50 -4.63 -12.35 5.25
N GLU A 51 -4.86 -11.03 5.33
CA GLU A 51 -5.87 -10.34 4.53
C GLU A 51 -5.42 -8.92 4.19
N VAL A 52 -5.60 -8.54 2.92
CA VAL A 52 -5.37 -7.18 2.44
C VAL A 52 -6.59 -6.75 1.63
N THR A 53 -7.34 -5.77 2.14
CA THR A 53 -8.37 -5.10 1.34
C THR A 53 -7.73 -3.97 0.54
N ILE A 54 -7.79 -4.10 -0.79
CA ILE A 54 -7.27 -3.12 -1.74
C ILE A 54 -8.44 -2.26 -2.27
N PRO A 55 -8.38 -0.93 -2.19
CA PRO A 55 -9.43 -0.06 -2.69
C PRO A 55 -9.38 0.03 -4.22
N ASN A 56 -10.52 0.27 -4.85
CA ASN A 56 -10.65 0.38 -6.32
C ASN A 56 -9.81 1.52 -6.94
N SER A 57 -9.31 2.46 -6.14
CA SER A 57 -8.41 3.52 -6.60
C SER A 57 -7.02 2.99 -6.98
N VAL A 58 -6.61 1.83 -6.47
CA VAL A 58 -5.34 1.19 -6.81
C VAL A 58 -5.43 0.59 -8.20
N THR A 59 -4.61 1.10 -9.11
CA THR A 59 -4.55 0.66 -10.51
C THR A 59 -3.26 -0.08 -10.84
N HIS A 60 -2.29 -0.07 -9.94
CA HIS A 60 -0.98 -0.68 -10.14
C HIS A 60 -0.47 -1.39 -8.89
N ILE A 61 0.03 -2.62 -9.07
CA ILE A 61 0.67 -3.43 -8.03
C ILE A 61 2.05 -3.83 -8.54
N GLY A 62 3.09 -3.47 -7.79
CA GLY A 62 4.47 -3.76 -8.13
C GLY A 62 4.85 -5.23 -7.99
N SER A 63 5.96 -5.62 -8.62
CA SER A 63 6.51 -6.98 -8.52
C SER A 63 6.80 -7.36 -7.07
N GLY A 64 6.44 -8.59 -6.70
CA GLY A 64 6.67 -9.12 -5.35
C GLY A 64 6.00 -8.32 -4.23
N ALA A 65 5.02 -7.46 -4.54
CA ALA A 65 4.40 -6.58 -3.53
C ALA A 65 3.84 -7.35 -2.32
N PHE A 66 3.47 -8.62 -2.51
CA PHE A 66 2.94 -9.52 -1.49
C PHE A 66 3.71 -10.86 -1.47
N GLU A 67 4.97 -10.85 -1.89
CA GLU A 67 5.84 -12.03 -1.81
C GLU A 67 6.11 -12.38 -0.33
N GLY A 68 6.10 -13.68 0.00
CA GLY A 68 6.12 -14.19 1.37
C GLY A 68 7.35 -15.02 1.68
#